data_AF-A0A0R1WJ77-F1
#
_entry.id   AF-A0A0R1WJ77-F1
#
_cell.length_a   1.000
_cell.length_b   1.000
_cell.length_c   1.000
_cell.angle_alpha   90.00
_cell.angle_beta   90.00
_cell.angle_gamma   90.00
#
_symmetry.space_group_name_H-M   'P 1'
#
loop_
_entity.id
_entity.type
_entity.pdbx_description
1 polymer ?
#
loop_
_entity_poly.entity_id
_entity_poly.type
_entity_poly.pdbx_seq_one_letter_code
_entity_poly.pdbx_strand_id
1 'polypeptide(L)'
;MRTKLKELGSEQRYRYTGKFVKYGFRYSDWGKIHAKPTMILKDIKLLDENGVEIAVADYLWLNLTVGFKKLGILIEDEIVSFNGRVATYQKGYYLHGKKVDYKLERPSKVVLTKSLIDDLQRKVWPELNWQVCNDIYDMYAEDYLKRGIAKPYPKMFN
;
A
#
# COMPACT_ATOMS: atom_id res chain seq x y z
N MET A 1 15.91 -8.06 11.46
CA MET A 1 14.52 -7.81 11.03
C MET A 1 14.16 -8.51 9.71
N ARG A 2 14.97 -8.42 8.64
CA ARG A 2 14.73 -9.12 7.34
C ARG A 2 14.83 -10.66 7.37
N THR A 3 15.40 -11.26 8.42
CA THR A 3 15.63 -12.71 8.53
C THR A 3 14.33 -13.51 8.60
N LYS A 4 13.31 -12.99 9.30
CA LYS A 4 12.05 -13.71 9.52
C LYS A 4 11.19 -13.79 8.25
N LEU A 5 11.20 -12.74 7.42
CA LEU A 5 10.54 -12.78 6.09
C LEU A 5 11.18 -13.82 5.16
N LYS A 6 12.51 -14.01 5.26
CA LYS A 6 13.22 -15.05 4.50
C LYS A 6 12.76 -16.45 4.87
N GLU A 7 12.45 -16.70 6.14
CA GLU A 7 12.05 -18.01 6.66
C GLU A 7 10.62 -18.41 6.25
N LEU A 8 9.70 -17.43 6.14
CA LEU A 8 8.28 -17.68 5.83
C LEU A 8 8.03 -18.17 4.40
N GLY A 9 8.89 -17.79 3.45
CA GLY A 9 8.74 -18.17 2.04
C GLY A 9 7.43 -17.68 1.37
N SER A 10 7.17 -18.17 0.16
CA SER A 10 6.07 -17.70 -0.70
C SER A 10 4.79 -18.55 -0.69
N GLU A 11 4.84 -19.72 -0.04
CA GLU A 11 3.77 -20.72 -0.16
C GLU A 11 2.53 -20.33 0.64
N GLN A 12 2.75 -19.86 1.86
CA GLN A 12 1.68 -19.59 2.81
C GLN A 12 1.33 -18.10 2.89
N ARG A 13 0.07 -17.85 3.27
CA ARG A 13 -0.42 -16.50 3.56
C ARG A 13 -0.36 -16.29 5.07
N TYR A 14 0.40 -15.30 5.49
CA TYR A 14 0.49 -14.90 6.90
C TYR A 14 -0.30 -13.63 7.14
N ARG A 15 -0.69 -13.40 8.40
CA ARG A 15 -1.43 -12.21 8.82
C ARG A 15 -0.45 -11.13 9.23
N TYR A 16 -0.67 -9.94 8.68
CA TYR A 16 0.12 -8.75 8.96
C TYR A 16 -0.78 -7.62 9.47
N THR A 17 -0.20 -6.75 10.27
CA THR A 17 -0.80 -5.47 10.67
C THR A 17 0.14 -4.33 10.28
N GLY A 18 -0.43 -3.14 10.07
CA GLY A 18 0.34 -1.93 9.82
C GLY A 18 -0.52 -0.68 10.02
N LYS A 19 0.12 0.42 10.41
CA LYS A 19 -0.53 1.72 10.56
C LYS A 19 -0.57 2.44 9.23
N PHE A 20 -1.72 2.97 8.85
CA PHE A 20 -1.87 3.78 7.66
C PHE A 20 -1.09 5.09 7.81
N VAL A 21 -0.36 5.46 6.76
CA VAL A 21 0.38 6.72 6.69
C VAL A 21 -0.31 7.66 5.72
N LYS A 22 -0.33 7.29 4.43
CA LYS A 22 -0.92 8.11 3.39
C LYS A 22 -1.21 7.31 2.12
N TYR A 23 -1.99 7.92 1.25
CA TYR A 23 -2.21 7.44 -0.11
C TYR A 23 -1.17 8.01 -1.08
N GLY A 24 -1.10 7.39 -2.25
CA GLY A 24 -0.29 7.86 -3.37
C GLY A 24 -0.71 7.16 -4.66
N PHE A 25 -0.05 7.46 -5.76
CA PHE A 25 -0.21 6.69 -7.00
C PHE A 25 1.15 6.50 -7.66
N ARG A 26 1.23 5.54 -8.58
CA ARG A 26 2.40 5.35 -9.43
C ARG A 26 1.97 5.22 -10.89
N TYR A 27 2.74 5.84 -11.77
CA TYR A 27 2.60 5.58 -13.20
C TYR A 27 3.10 4.18 -13.53
N SER A 28 2.33 3.46 -14.34
CA SER A 28 2.64 2.08 -14.76
C SER A 28 3.25 2.00 -16.16
N ASP A 29 3.37 3.14 -16.85
CA ASP A 29 3.89 3.27 -18.20
C ASP A 29 4.80 4.50 -18.30
N TRP A 30 5.72 4.46 -19.27
CA TRP A 30 6.72 5.52 -19.47
C TRP A 30 6.10 6.86 -19.88
N GLY A 31 4.99 6.81 -20.63
CA GLY A 31 4.24 8.00 -21.05
C GLY A 31 3.41 8.66 -19.94
N LYS A 32 3.40 8.10 -18.72
CA LYS A 32 2.61 8.57 -17.58
C LYS A 32 1.11 8.68 -17.89
N ILE A 33 0.61 7.80 -18.74
CA ILE A 33 -0.79 7.77 -19.20
C ILE A 33 -1.66 7.01 -18.20
N HIS A 34 -1.13 5.96 -17.61
CA HIS A 34 -1.83 5.06 -16.70
C HIS A 34 -1.20 5.10 -15.31
N ALA A 35 -2.01 5.46 -14.32
CA ALA A 35 -1.62 5.45 -12.91
C ALA A 35 -2.39 4.38 -12.13
N LYS A 36 -1.73 3.79 -11.14
CA LYS A 36 -2.35 2.84 -10.20
C LYS A 36 -2.33 3.45 -8.80
N PRO A 37 -3.44 3.40 -8.06
CA PRO A 37 -3.51 3.93 -6.70
C PRO A 37 -2.75 3.01 -5.75
N THR A 38 -2.19 3.62 -4.72
CA THR A 38 -1.30 2.98 -3.76
C THR A 38 -1.48 3.57 -2.36
N MET A 39 -0.96 2.88 -1.36
CA MET A 39 -0.96 3.31 0.03
C MET A 39 0.35 2.93 0.71
N ILE A 40 0.71 3.68 1.75
CA ILE A 40 1.85 3.40 2.61
C ILE A 40 1.35 2.98 3.99
N LEU A 41 1.87 1.86 4.47
CA LEU A 41 1.74 1.43 5.85
C LEU A 41 3.09 1.56 6.55
N LYS A 42 3.08 1.88 7.84
CA LYS A 42 4.26 1.86 8.74
C LYS A 42 4.06 0.85 9.88
N ASP A 43 5.14 0.57 10.61
CA ASP A 43 5.15 -0.34 11.76
C ASP A 43 4.58 -1.72 11.40
N ILE A 44 5.12 -2.37 10.36
CA ILE A 44 4.59 -3.62 9.85
C ILE A 44 4.95 -4.76 10.78
N LYS A 45 3.91 -5.46 11.26
CA LYS A 45 4.05 -6.60 12.15
C LYS A 45 3.43 -7.85 11.54
N LEU A 46 4.07 -8.98 11.78
CA LEU A 46 3.60 -10.32 11.48
C LEU A 46 2.98 -10.90 12.75
N LEU A 47 1.79 -11.48 12.65
CA LEU A 47 1.24 -12.34 13.70
C LEU A 47 1.78 -13.76 13.50
N ASP A 48 2.55 -14.28 14.45
CA ASP A 48 3.00 -15.68 14.41
C ASP A 48 1.90 -16.66 14.86
N GLU A 49 2.23 -17.95 14.79
CA GLU A 49 1.33 -19.05 15.13
C GLU A 49 0.88 -19.04 16.61
N ASN A 50 1.67 -18.39 17.48
CA ASN A 50 1.37 -18.26 18.91
C ASN A 50 0.61 -16.96 19.23
N GLY A 51 0.25 -16.16 18.22
CA GLY A 51 -0.43 -14.89 18.39
C GLY A 51 0.49 -13.74 18.82
N VAL A 52 1.81 -13.90 18.72
CA VAL A 52 2.78 -12.86 19.05
C VAL A 52 3.02 -11.98 17.83
N GLU A 53 3.00 -10.66 18.02
CA GLU A 53 3.34 -9.71 16.98
C GLU A 53 4.86 -9.53 16.87
N ILE A 54 5.42 -9.74 15.68
CA ILE A 54 6.84 -9.51 15.38
C ILE A 54 6.98 -8.41 14.33
N ALA A 55 7.77 -7.39 14.61
CA ALA A 55 8.11 -6.36 13.63
C ALA A 55 8.92 -6.95 12.46
N VAL A 56 8.45 -6.70 11.22
CA VAL A 56 9.06 -7.25 10.00
C VAL A 56 9.50 -6.18 9.00
N ALA A 57 8.91 -4.98 9.02
CA ALA A 57 9.32 -3.85 8.19
C ALA A 57 8.89 -2.51 8.81
N ASP A 58 9.69 -1.45 8.61
CA ASP A 58 9.32 -0.10 9.07
C ASP A 58 8.21 0.52 8.21
N TYR A 59 8.31 0.34 6.89
CA TYR A 59 7.36 0.84 5.91
C TYR A 59 7.10 -0.18 4.81
N LEU A 60 5.88 -0.16 4.29
CA LEU A 60 5.47 -0.96 3.16
C LEU A 60 4.59 -0.14 2.21
N TRP A 61 5.03 -0.06 0.96
CA TRP A 61 4.25 0.54 -0.13
C TRP A 61 3.44 -0.56 -0.83
N LEU A 62 2.12 -0.45 -0.79
CA LEU A 62 1.18 -1.40 -1.38
C LEU A 62 0.35 -0.75 -2.48
N ASN A 63 -0.10 -1.56 -3.45
CA ASN A 63 -1.21 -1.13 -4.30
C ASN A 63 -2.49 -1.01 -3.46
N LEU A 64 -3.31 -0.02 -3.75
CA LEU A 64 -4.63 0.14 -3.14
C LEU A 64 -5.60 -0.84 -3.82
N THR A 65 -5.58 -2.09 -3.39
CA THR A 65 -6.41 -3.17 -3.95
C THR A 65 -7.88 -2.97 -3.61
N VAL A 66 -8.77 -3.72 -4.29
CA VAL A 66 -10.21 -3.71 -3.98
C VAL A 66 -10.49 -3.97 -2.49
N GLY A 67 -9.74 -4.88 -1.86
CA GLY A 67 -9.88 -5.17 -0.43
C GLY A 67 -9.58 -3.96 0.45
N PHE A 68 -8.53 -3.19 0.14
CA PHE A 68 -8.23 -1.96 0.86
C PHE A 68 -9.22 -0.83 0.54
N LYS A 69 -9.66 -0.69 -0.72
CA LYS A 69 -10.68 0.32 -1.10
C LYS A 69 -11.99 0.14 -0.34
N LYS A 70 -12.37 -1.11 -0.05
CA LYS A 70 -13.58 -1.43 0.75
C LYS A 70 -13.51 -0.93 2.18
N LEU A 71 -12.31 -0.64 2.71
CA LEU A 71 -12.16 0.01 4.01
C LEU A 71 -12.51 1.50 3.98
N GLY A 72 -12.76 2.09 2.81
CA GLY A 72 -12.96 3.53 2.65
C GLY A 72 -11.66 4.33 2.64
N ILE A 73 -11.79 5.65 2.79
CA ILE A 73 -10.67 6.58 2.93
C ILE A 73 -10.22 6.54 4.40
N LEU A 74 -8.98 6.11 4.61
CA LEU A 74 -8.34 5.95 5.91
C LEU A 74 -7.70 7.27 6.37
N ILE A 75 -7.61 7.42 7.68
CA ILE A 75 -6.91 8.52 8.36
C ILE A 75 -5.58 8.00 8.91
N GLU A 76 -4.56 8.85 8.92
CA GLU A 76 -3.24 8.50 9.45
C GLU A 76 -3.34 7.87 10.85
N ASP A 77 -2.50 6.86 11.09
CA ASP A 77 -2.43 6.03 12.31
C ASP A 77 -3.58 5.03 12.55
N GLU A 78 -4.56 4.93 11.65
CA GLU A 78 -5.50 3.79 11.63
C GLU A 78 -4.77 2.47 11.35
N ILE A 79 -5.20 1.37 12.00
CA ILE A 79 -4.52 0.06 11.89
C ILE A 79 -5.30 -0.85 10.97
N VAL A 80 -4.62 -1.34 9.94
CA VAL A 80 -5.16 -2.32 8.99
C VAL A 80 -4.50 -3.68 9.22
N SER A 81 -5.31 -4.74 9.18
CA SER A 81 -4.88 -6.13 9.17
C SER A 81 -5.17 -6.74 7.81
N PHE A 82 -4.24 -7.56 7.29
CA PHE A 82 -4.42 -8.26 6.03
C PHE A 82 -3.56 -9.53 5.97
N ASN A 83 -3.98 -10.49 5.15
CA ASN A 83 -3.20 -11.67 4.85
C ASN A 83 -2.39 -11.47 3.56
N GLY A 84 -1.09 -11.77 3.58
CA GLY A 84 -0.19 -11.61 2.43
C GLY A 84 0.80 -12.77 2.29
N ARG A 85 1.38 -12.92 1.10
CA ARG A 85 2.51 -13.83 0.87
C ARG A 85 3.81 -13.05 0.87
N VAL A 86 4.88 -13.63 1.41
CA VAL A 86 6.21 -13.06 1.21
C VAL A 86 6.67 -13.41 -0.21
N ALA A 87 7.11 -12.43 -0.96
CA ALA A 87 7.75 -12.64 -2.25
C ALA A 87 9.12 -11.97 -2.23
N THR A 88 10.04 -12.51 -3.02
CA THR A 88 11.35 -11.89 -3.20
C THR A 88 11.33 -10.95 -4.40
N TYR A 89 12.17 -9.92 -4.36
CA TYR A 89 12.49 -9.11 -5.54
C TYR A 89 13.98 -8.80 -5.56
N GLN A 90 14.54 -8.69 -6.76
CA GLN A 90 15.94 -8.29 -6.93
C GLN A 90 16.02 -6.75 -6.88
N LYS A 91 16.84 -6.24 -5.98
CA LYS A 91 17.15 -4.82 -5.81
C LYS A 91 18.62 -4.59 -6.16
N GLY A 92 18.90 -3.63 -7.03
CA GLY A 92 20.25 -3.26 -7.43
C GLY A 92 20.30 -2.76 -8.87
N TYR A 93 21.20 -1.81 -9.14
CA TYR A 93 21.52 -1.38 -10.50
C TYR A 93 22.52 -2.37 -11.11
N TYR A 94 22.45 -2.58 -12.43
CA TYR A 94 23.24 -3.56 -13.20
C TYR A 94 24.75 -3.56 -12.85
N LEU A 95 25.31 -2.42 -12.43
CA LEU A 95 26.72 -2.24 -12.13
C LEU A 95 27.14 -2.53 -10.66
N HIS A 96 26.21 -2.72 -9.72
CA HIS A 96 26.53 -2.80 -8.27
C HIS A 96 26.05 -4.09 -7.58
N GLY A 97 25.75 -5.13 -8.38
CA GLY A 97 25.30 -6.42 -7.90
C GLY A 97 23.82 -6.43 -7.50
N LYS A 98 23.15 -7.55 -7.78
CA LYS A 98 21.74 -7.77 -7.44
C LYS A 98 21.64 -8.32 -6.01
N LYS A 99 20.95 -7.60 -5.11
CA LYS A 99 20.60 -8.09 -3.77
C LYS A 99 19.15 -8.59 -3.77
N VAL A 100 18.88 -9.71 -3.10
CA VAL A 100 17.52 -10.19 -2.87
C VAL A 100 16.92 -9.43 -1.70
N ASP A 101 15.75 -8.84 -1.90
CA ASP A 101 14.94 -8.19 -0.86
C ASP A 101 13.52 -8.79 -0.86
N TYR A 102 12.73 -8.50 0.17
CA TYR A 102 11.41 -9.11 0.37
C TYR A 102 10.30 -8.06 0.24
N LYS A 103 9.17 -8.48 -0.32
CA LYS A 103 7.93 -7.71 -0.45
C LYS A 103 6.75 -8.57 -0.01
N LEU A 104 5.64 -7.93 0.35
CA LEU A 104 4.38 -8.63 0.57
C LEU A 104 3.50 -8.49 -0.66
N GLU A 105 2.91 -9.59 -1.09
CA GLU A 105 2.07 -9.64 -2.28
C GLU A 105 0.70 -10.27 -2.02
N ARG A 106 -0.21 -9.96 -2.95
CA ARG A 106 -1.57 -10.52 -3.03
C ARG A 106 -2.37 -10.35 -1.73
N PRO A 107 -2.50 -9.13 -1.16
CA PRO A 107 -3.23 -8.93 0.08
C PRO A 107 -4.67 -9.45 -0.01
N SER A 108 -5.14 -10.14 1.03
CA SER A 108 -6.51 -10.65 1.19
C SER A 108 -6.96 -10.55 2.64
N LYS A 109 -8.23 -10.86 2.94
CA LYS A 109 -8.81 -10.76 4.30
C LYS A 109 -8.48 -9.41 4.98
N VAL A 110 -8.62 -8.35 4.18
CA VAL A 110 -8.31 -6.98 4.59
C VAL A 110 -9.40 -6.51 5.54
N VAL A 111 -9.01 -6.06 6.73
CA VAL A 111 -9.92 -5.54 7.76
C VAL A 111 -9.29 -4.34 8.45
N LEU A 112 -10.11 -3.39 8.86
CA LEU A 112 -9.70 -2.28 9.73
C LEU A 112 -9.79 -2.77 11.19
N THR A 113 -8.67 -2.82 11.90
CA THR A 113 -8.63 -3.30 13.30
C THR A 113 -8.62 -2.17 14.31
N LYS A 114 -8.25 -0.96 13.88
CA LYS A 114 -8.39 0.26 14.69
C LYS A 114 -8.85 1.40 13.80
N SER A 115 -10.10 1.82 14.00
CA SER A 115 -10.65 3.06 13.44
C SER A 115 -10.33 4.23 14.35
N LEU A 116 -10.15 5.42 13.78
CA LEU A 116 -10.03 6.68 14.53
C LEU A 116 -11.26 7.59 14.33
N ILE A 117 -12.23 7.18 13.53
CA ILE A 117 -13.48 7.90 13.26
C ILE A 117 -14.68 6.97 13.34
N ASP A 118 -15.87 7.57 13.38
CA ASP A 118 -17.12 6.85 13.18
C ASP A 118 -17.21 6.34 11.73
N ASP A 119 -17.55 5.07 11.56
CA ASP A 119 -17.70 4.44 10.25
C ASP A 119 -18.81 5.08 9.41
N LEU A 120 -19.82 5.70 10.05
CA LEU A 120 -20.86 6.47 9.34
C LEU A 120 -20.32 7.73 8.67
N GLN A 121 -19.20 8.26 9.15
CA GLN A 121 -18.54 9.45 8.59
C GLN A 121 -17.50 9.10 7.53
N ARG A 122 -17.23 7.80 7.32
CA ARG A 122 -16.17 7.34 6.45
C ARG A 122 -16.52 7.52 4.98
N LYS A 123 -15.74 8.34 4.29
CA LYS A 123 -15.83 8.49 2.84
C LYS A 123 -15.41 7.18 2.15
N VAL A 124 -16.09 6.86 1.05
CA VAL A 124 -15.77 5.71 0.21
C VAL A 124 -14.92 6.11 -0.98
N TRP A 125 -14.09 5.20 -1.46
CA TRP A 125 -13.41 5.38 -2.74
C TRP A 125 -14.37 5.19 -3.91
N PRO A 126 -14.21 5.92 -5.02
CA PRO A 126 -14.85 5.57 -6.27
C PRO A 126 -14.36 4.21 -6.78
N GLU A 127 -15.15 3.60 -7.64
CA GLU A 127 -14.85 2.26 -8.15
C GLU A 127 -13.65 2.26 -9.10
N LEU A 128 -13.60 3.25 -10.00
CA LEU A 128 -12.61 3.31 -11.07
C LEU A 128 -11.27 3.85 -10.57
N ASN A 129 -10.19 3.14 -10.90
CA ASN A 129 -8.85 3.50 -10.44
C ASN A 129 -8.39 4.89 -10.91
N TRP A 130 -8.88 5.37 -12.05
CA TRP A 130 -8.51 6.71 -12.54
C TRP A 130 -9.09 7.81 -11.65
N GLN A 131 -10.34 7.64 -11.17
CA GLN A 131 -10.98 8.56 -10.22
C GLN A 131 -10.23 8.55 -8.90
N VAL A 132 -9.93 7.35 -8.37
CA VAL A 132 -9.13 7.21 -7.14
C VAL A 132 -7.77 7.91 -7.27
N CYS A 133 -7.08 7.78 -8.40
CA CYS A 133 -5.80 8.46 -8.60
C CYS A 133 -5.96 9.99 -8.66
N ASN A 134 -7.04 10.50 -9.24
CA ASN A 134 -7.34 11.92 -9.27
C ASN A 134 -7.67 12.46 -7.88
N ASP A 135 -8.51 11.74 -7.12
CA ASP A 135 -8.84 12.09 -5.74
C ASP A 135 -7.58 12.13 -4.87
N ILE A 136 -6.69 11.14 -5.00
CA ILE A 136 -5.39 11.12 -4.32
C ILE A 136 -4.51 12.29 -4.76
N TYR A 137 -4.53 12.67 -6.05
CA TYR A 137 -3.81 13.84 -6.53
C TYR A 137 -4.34 15.11 -5.84
N ASP A 138 -5.66 15.26 -5.81
CA ASP A 138 -6.33 16.44 -5.26
C ASP A 138 -6.12 16.56 -3.74
N MET A 139 -6.05 15.44 -3.01
CA MET A 139 -5.67 15.40 -1.59
C MET A 139 -4.29 16.00 -1.30
N TYR A 140 -3.35 15.92 -2.24
CA TYR A 140 -1.96 16.35 -2.07
C TYR A 140 -1.51 17.31 -3.18
N ALA A 141 -2.45 18.06 -3.78
CA ALA A 141 -2.21 18.84 -5.00
C ALA A 141 -1.05 19.82 -4.84
N GLU A 142 -0.95 20.50 -3.70
CA GLU A 142 0.14 21.45 -3.43
C GLU A 142 1.52 20.79 -3.43
N ASP A 143 1.68 19.62 -2.80
CA ASP A 143 2.95 18.87 -2.78
C ASP A 143 3.31 18.39 -4.19
N TYR A 144 2.34 17.85 -4.91
CA TYR A 144 2.55 17.32 -6.25
C TYR A 144 2.92 18.42 -7.26
N LEU A 145 2.24 19.58 -7.19
CA LEU A 145 2.59 20.74 -8.01
C LEU A 145 4.01 21.24 -7.70
N LYS A 146 4.37 21.39 -6.42
CA LYS A 146 5.73 21.81 -6.01
C LYS A 146 6.81 20.86 -6.52
N ARG A 147 6.49 19.56 -6.65
CA ARG A 147 7.43 18.52 -7.10
C ARG A 147 7.38 18.24 -8.60
N GLY A 148 6.57 18.99 -9.36
CA GLY A 148 6.39 18.78 -10.80
C GLY A 148 5.77 17.43 -11.16
N ILE A 149 4.97 16.86 -10.25
CA ILE A 149 4.24 15.61 -10.49
C ILE A 149 2.94 15.99 -11.22
N ALA A 150 2.75 15.48 -12.43
CA ALA A 150 1.55 15.74 -13.21
C ALA A 150 0.30 15.08 -12.60
N LYS A 151 -0.88 15.67 -12.83
CA LYS A 151 -2.16 15.03 -12.50
C LYS A 151 -2.35 13.79 -13.39
N PRO A 152 -2.66 12.61 -12.83
CA PRO A 152 -3.01 11.46 -13.64
C PRO A 152 -4.34 11.71 -14.40
N TYR A 153 -4.57 11.03 -15.52
CA TYR A 153 -5.84 11.07 -16.26
C TYR A 153 -6.51 12.47 -16.47
N PRO A 154 -5.78 13.51 -16.92
CA PRO A 154 -6.33 14.87 -16.99
C PRO A 154 -7.42 15.06 -18.06
N LYS A 155 -7.57 14.09 -18.98
CA LYS A 155 -8.50 14.16 -20.14
C LYS A 155 -9.77 13.31 -19.97
N MET A 156 -9.93 12.59 -18.85
CA MET A 156 -11.14 11.76 -18.61
C MET A 156 -12.29 12.55 -17.98
N PHE A 157 -12.31 13.88 -18.16
CA PHE A 157 -13.33 14.81 -17.68
C PHE A 157 -14.32 15.24 -18.80
N ASN A 158 -14.23 14.64 -19.99
CA ASN A 158 -15.13 14.90 -21.11
C ASN A 158 -16.18 13.81 -21.26
#